data_AF-A0A6H5HVM3-F1
#
_entry.id   AF-A0A6H5HVM3-F1
#
_cell.length_a   1.000
_cell.length_b   1.000
_cell.length_c   1.000
_cell.angle_alpha   90.00
_cell.angle_beta   90.00
_cell.angle_gamma   90.00
#
_symmetry.space_group_name_H-M   'P 1'
#
loop_
_entity.id
_entity.type
_entity.pdbx_description
1 polymer ?
#
loop_
_entity_poly.entity_id
_entity_poly.type
_entity_poly.pdbx_seq_one_letter_code
_entity_poly.pdbx_strand_id
1 'polypeptide(L)'
;VKRDPDDRKSVAQEYTSYWHDDAHWFSRVTFFWLTPLLRMGYAHPLEIEDLGKLPLKETAFEQSERILHAYLNSEVTDSSS
;
A
#
# COMPACT_ATOMS: atom_id res chain seq x y z
N VAL A 1 -8.41 4.00 -23.18
CA VAL A 1 -8.50 2.59 -22.75
C VAL A 1 -9.22 2.54 -21.40
N LYS A 2 -10.52 2.23 -21.38
CA LYS A 2 -11.25 2.04 -20.12
C LYS A 2 -10.87 0.66 -19.59
N ARG A 3 -10.10 0.62 -18.49
CA ARG A 3 -9.69 -0.63 -17.84
C ARG A 3 -10.85 -1.14 -16.98
N ASP A 4 -11.19 -2.40 -17.17
CA ASP A 4 -12.27 -3.11 -16.50
C ASP A 4 -11.99 -3.18 -14.97
N PRO A 5 -12.99 -2.93 -14.11
CA PRO A 5 -12.80 -2.95 -12.66
C PRO A 5 -12.46 -4.34 -12.09
N ASP A 6 -12.75 -5.43 -12.80
CA ASP A 6 -12.48 -6.79 -12.31
C ASP A 6 -10.99 -7.17 -12.40
N ASP A 7 -10.26 -6.56 -13.34
CA ASP A 7 -8.81 -6.72 -13.50
C ASP A 7 -8.01 -6.09 -12.33
N ARG A 8 -8.66 -5.32 -11.45
CA ARG A 8 -8.04 -4.81 -10.22
C ARG A 8 -7.94 -5.87 -9.11
N LYS A 9 -8.79 -6.90 -9.16
CA LYS A 9 -8.82 -7.97 -8.15
C LYS A 9 -7.86 -9.11 -8.48
N SER A 10 -7.60 -9.38 -9.77
CA SER A 10 -6.66 -10.42 -10.22
C SER A 10 -5.22 -10.11 -9.80
N VAL A 11 -4.82 -8.84 -9.81
CA VAL A 11 -3.50 -8.36 -9.34
C VAL A 11 -3.40 -8.34 -7.80
N ALA A 12 -4.54 -8.31 -7.10
CA ALA A 12 -4.57 -8.31 -5.63
C ALA A 12 -4.29 -9.69 -5.01
N GLN A 13 -4.23 -10.75 -5.83
CA GLN A 13 -3.84 -12.11 -5.42
C GLN A 13 -2.35 -12.39 -5.72
N GLU A 14 -1.53 -11.35 -5.86
CA GLU A 14 -0.07 -11.48 -5.76
C GLU A 14 0.34 -11.45 -4.29
N TYR A 15 1.32 -12.27 -3.93
CA TYR A 15 1.85 -12.40 -2.57
C TYR A 15 2.12 -11.02 -1.94
N THR A 16 1.36 -10.69 -0.90
CA THR A 16 1.56 -9.49 -0.08
C THR A 16 2.39 -9.90 1.13
N SER A 17 3.64 -9.42 1.22
CA SER A 17 4.44 -9.56 2.45
C SER A 17 4.13 -8.43 3.46
N TYR A 18 3.43 -7.40 2.99
CA TYR A 18 3.11 -6.21 3.75
C TYR A 18 1.75 -6.35 4.46
N TRP A 19 1.77 -6.83 5.71
CA TRP A 19 0.58 -7.11 6.53
C TRP A 19 0.27 -6.02 7.56
N HIS A 20 0.71 -4.78 7.32
CA HIS A 20 0.53 -3.69 8.28
C HIS A 20 -0.97 -3.37 8.54
N ASP A 21 -1.80 -3.37 7.50
CA ASP A 21 -3.23 -3.03 7.61
C ASP A 21 -4.04 -4.11 8.35
N ASP A 22 -3.62 -5.39 8.28
CA ASP A 22 -4.29 -6.52 8.93
C ASP A 22 -3.72 -6.84 10.33
N ALA A 23 -2.61 -6.21 10.71
CA ALA A 23 -1.97 -6.44 12.00
C ALA A 23 -2.79 -5.85 13.16
N HIS A 24 -2.86 -6.59 14.27
CA HIS A 24 -3.48 -6.08 15.50
C HIS A 24 -2.79 -4.79 15.97
N TRP A 25 -3.52 -3.92 16.68
CA TRP A 25 -3.02 -2.58 17.02
C TRP A 25 -1.66 -2.59 17.76
N PHE A 26 -1.44 -3.55 18.66
CA PHE A 26 -0.15 -3.74 19.32
C PHE A 26 0.96 -4.06 18.32
N SER A 27 0.70 -4.97 17.36
CA SER A 27 1.64 -5.34 16.30
C SER A 27 1.94 -4.16 15.37
N ARG A 28 0.97 -3.26 15.14
CA ARG A 28 1.19 -2.02 14.39
C ARG A 28 2.12 -1.05 15.12
N VAL A 29 2.01 -0.94 16.45
CA VAL A 29 2.88 -0.07 17.27
C VAL A 29 4.29 -0.65 17.40
N THR A 30 4.40 -1.96 17.60
CA THR A 30 5.70 -2.63 17.81
C THR A 30 6.35 -3.11 16.52
N PHE A 31 5.72 -2.87 15.36
CA PHE A 31 6.15 -3.38 14.06
C PHE A 31 6.34 -4.90 14.05
N PHE A 32 5.57 -5.64 14.86
CA PHE A 32 5.80 -7.06 15.07
C PHE A 32 5.57 -7.87 13.78
N TRP A 33 4.69 -7.41 12.90
CA TRP A 33 4.46 -7.96 11.57
C TRP A 33 5.72 -8.02 10.69
N LEU A 34 6.74 -7.20 10.97
CA LEU A 34 8.01 -7.19 10.24
C LEU A 34 8.98 -8.30 10.71
N THR A 35 8.78 -8.84 11.91
CA THR A 35 9.65 -9.86 12.53
C THR A 35 9.91 -11.09 11.65
N PRO A 36 8.91 -11.71 10.97
CA PRO A 36 9.18 -12.84 10.07
C PRO A 36 10.10 -12.47 8.89
N LEU A 37 9.95 -11.26 8.33
CA LEU A 37 10.80 -10.78 7.23
C LEU A 37 12.26 -10.60 7.69
N LEU A 38 12.47 -10.03 8.88
CA LEU A 38 13.81 -9.87 9.46
C LEU A 38 14.47 -11.21 9.77
N ARG A 39 13.69 -12.18 10.25
CA ARG A 39 14.17 -13.54 10.49
C ARG A 39 14.58 -14.24 9.19
N MET A 40 13.86 -14.01 8.10
CA MET A 40 14.21 -14.52 6.78
C MET A 40 15.53 -13.91 6.28
N GLY A 41 15.68 -12.58 6.39
CA GLY A 41 16.91 -11.86 6.04
C GLY A 41 18.14 -12.25 6.85
N TYR A 42 17.94 -12.75 8.08
CA TYR A 42 19.01 -13.31 8.90
C TYR A 42 19.49 -14.68 8.39
N ALA A 43 18.58 -15.51 7.87
CA ALA A 43 18.91 -16.84 7.37
C ALA A 43 19.47 -16.80 5.94
N HIS A 44 18.89 -15.96 5.08
CA HIS A 44 19.22 -15.83 3.66
C HIS A 44 19.16 -14.36 3.23
N PRO A 45 19.97 -13.91 2.26
CA PRO A 45 19.85 -12.57 1.71
C PRO A 45 18.46 -12.39 1.09
N LEU A 46 17.76 -11.31 1.47
CA LEU A 46 16.43 -10.99 0.96
C LEU A 46 16.50 -10.60 -0.51
N GLU A 47 15.66 -11.23 -1.33
CA GLU A 47 15.45 -10.83 -2.73
C GLU A 47 14.20 -9.95 -2.86
N ILE A 48 14.03 -9.30 -4.02
CA ILE A 48 12.92 -8.37 -4.23
C ILE A 48 11.57 -9.11 -4.25
N GLU A 49 11.59 -10.37 -4.66
CA GLU A 49 10.44 -11.26 -4.71
C GLU A 49 9.89 -11.56 -3.31
N ASP A 50 10.75 -11.60 -2.27
CA ASP A 50 10.36 -11.89 -0.89
C ASP A 50 9.57 -10.74 -0.23
N LEU A 51 9.75 -9.52 -0.73
CA LEU A 51 9.07 -8.32 -0.25
C LEU A 51 7.63 -8.23 -0.75
N GLY A 52 7.25 -9.04 -1.74
CA GLY A 52 5.89 -9.03 -2.30
C GLY A 52 5.47 -7.66 -2.85
N LYS A 53 4.17 -7.47 -3.08
CA LYS A 53 3.63 -6.19 -3.56
C LYS A 53 2.96 -5.39 -2.45
N LEU A 54 3.04 -4.06 -2.60
CA LEU A 54 2.39 -3.10 -1.74
C LEU A 54 0.87 -3.12 -2.00
N PRO A 55 0.01 -3.06 -0.96
CA PRO A 55 -1.44 -3.00 -1.16
C PRO A 55 -1.83 -1.76 -1.99
N LEU A 56 -2.87 -1.91 -2.82
CA LEU A 56 -3.31 -0.86 -3.76
C LEU A 56 -3.49 0.51 -3.08
N LYS A 57 -4.04 0.50 -1.85
CA LYS A 57 -4.29 1.68 -1.03
C LYS A 57 -3.04 2.52 -0.74
N GLU A 58 -1.88 1.90 -0.69
CA GLU A 58 -0.61 2.55 -0.37
C GLU A 58 0.25 2.78 -1.62
N THR A 59 -0.23 2.38 -2.80
CA THR A 59 0.49 2.61 -4.05
C THR A 59 0.60 4.10 -4.36
N ALA A 60 1.70 4.47 -5.03
CA ALA A 60 1.92 5.83 -5.50
C ALA A 60 0.78 6.35 -6.39
N PHE A 61 0.17 5.47 -7.18
CA PHE A 61 -0.98 5.80 -8.01
C PHE A 61 -2.16 6.30 -7.16
N GLU A 62 -2.61 5.50 -6.19
CA GLU A 62 -3.75 5.85 -5.34
C GLU A 62 -3.46 7.11 -4.52
N GLN A 63 -2.24 7.24 -3.99
CA GLN A 63 -1.85 8.43 -3.23
C GLN A 63 -1.79 9.69 -4.11
N SER A 64 -1.34 9.58 -5.36
CA SER A 64 -1.30 10.70 -6.30
C SER A 64 -2.69 11.22 -6.64
N GLU A 65 -3.67 10.34 -6.84
CA GLU A 65 -5.07 10.70 -7.08
C GLU A 65 -5.67 11.40 -5.86
N ARG A 66 -5.39 10.90 -4.64
CA ARG A 66 -5.87 11.51 -3.39
C ARG A 66 -5.30 12.91 -3.19
N ILE A 67 -4.01 13.08 -3.48
CA ILE A 67 -3.33 14.37 -3.42
C ILE A 67 -3.97 15.33 -4.43
N LEU A 68 -4.11 14.91 -5.70
CA LEU A 68 -4.71 15.74 -6.75
C LEU A 68 -6.14 16.17 -6.40
N HIS A 69 -6.95 15.24 -5.88
CA HIS A 69 -8.31 15.53 -5.44
C HIS A 69 -8.34 16.56 -4.30
N ALA A 70 -7.42 16.47 -3.34
CA ALA A 70 -7.32 17.46 -2.27
C ALA A 70 -6.93 18.85 -2.80
N TYR A 71 -5.97 18.93 -3.73
CA TYR A 71 -5.56 20.19 -4.37
C TYR A 71 -6.69 20.84 -5.17
N LEU A 72 -7.43 20.09 -5.97
CA LEU A 72 -8.53 20.66 -6.75
C LEU A 72 -9.67 21.18 -5.86
N ASN A 73 -9.93 20.51 -4.74
CA ASN A 73 -10.95 20.96 -3.80
C ASN A 73 -10.55 22.24 -3.05
N SER A 74 -9.26 22.48 -2.77
CA SER A 74 -8.81 23.73 -2.15
C SER A 74 -8.96 24.93 -3.08
N GLU A 75 -8.69 24.77 -4.38
CA GLU A 75 -8.84 25.85 -5.37
C GLU A 75 -10.33 26.27 -5.52
N VAL A 76 -11.26 25.32 -5.40
CA VAL A 76 -12.70 25.59 -5.47
C VAL A 76 -13.20 26.37 -4.24
N THR A 77 -12.61 26.12 -3.06
CA THR A 77 -12.97 26.86 -1.84
C THR A 77 -12.46 28.30 -1.84
N ASP A 78 -11.30 28.54 -2.44
CA ASP A 78 -10.70 29.89 -2.54
C ASP A 78 -11.36 30.76 -3.62
N SER A 79 -12.00 30.15 -4.62
CA SER A 79 -12.74 30.85 -5.67
C SER A 79 -14.24 31.06 -5.36
N SER A 80 -14.71 30.52 -4.25
CA SER A 80 -16.10 30.65 -3.76
C SER A 80 -16.25 31.56 -2.52
N SER A 81 -15.15 32.17 -2.06
CA SER A 81 -15.12 33.21 -1.00
C SER A 81 -14.77 34.57 -1.58
#